data_AF-A0A8J2YEM3-F1
#
_entry.id   AF-A0A8J2YEM3-F1
#
_cell.length_a   1.000
_cell.length_b   1.000
_cell.length_c   1.000
_cell.angle_alpha   90.00
_cell.angle_beta   90.00
_cell.angle_gamma   90.00
#
_symmetry.space_group_name_H-M   'P 1'
#
loop_
_entity.id
_entity.type
_entity.pdbx_description
1 polymer ?
#
loop_
_entity_poly.entity_id
_entity_poly.type
_entity_poly.pdbx_seq_one_letter_code
_entity_poly.pdbx_strand_id
1 'polypeptide(L)'
;MLINAILLGIVAGIAILDERIFGVVLLERPLVIGMLVGLVLGDVKSGIIIGAQLELIWMGIAGIGASTPPDVVTGGVLGTAFAILSGHGVAVALALAVPIAVLAQSLGVLVRVINSYFLHRADQYAKTANFRGVTLMMWIPPILFFLSVFIPTFLAILVGANEVSALINAIPKTILDGLTVAGNLLPAIGFALLLDMLFTKKMAVYFFLGFLAASYLKLDITAIALFGTCLAIIIYVILNRDDHTPAFEQVTDNLTEGEIDFE
;
A
#
# COMPACT_ATOMS: atom_id res chain seq x y z
N MET A 1 1.60 -25.59 -11.66
CA MET A 1 1.71 -25.28 -10.22
C MET A 1 3.09 -24.72 -9.88
N LEU A 2 4.19 -25.45 -10.07
CA LEU A 2 5.55 -24.96 -9.74
C LEU A 2 5.92 -23.65 -10.46
N ILE A 3 5.71 -23.56 -11.78
CA ILE A 3 6.00 -22.34 -12.55
C ILE A 3 5.19 -21.15 -12.02
N ASN A 4 3.89 -21.34 -11.79
CA ASN A 4 3.02 -20.30 -11.24
C ASN A 4 3.49 -19.88 -9.84
N ALA A 5 3.91 -20.81 -8.99
CA ALA A 5 4.44 -20.50 -7.66
C ALA A 5 5.70 -19.63 -7.74
N ILE A 6 6.63 -19.94 -8.66
CA ILE A 6 7.85 -19.14 -8.89
C ILE A 6 7.46 -17.75 -9.39
N LEU A 7 6.60 -17.67 -10.41
CA LEU A 7 6.19 -16.39 -11.00
C LEU A 7 5.44 -15.51 -9.99
N LEU A 8 4.53 -16.06 -9.21
CA LEU A 8 3.81 -15.32 -8.16
C LEU A 8 4.74 -14.89 -7.02
N GLY A 9 5.70 -15.73 -6.64
CA GLY A 9 6.76 -15.36 -5.70
C GLY A 9 7.58 -14.18 -6.23
N ILE A 10 7.96 -14.20 -7.51
CA ILE A 10 8.69 -13.09 -8.16
C ILE A 10 7.84 -11.82 -8.18
N VAL A 11 6.55 -11.92 -8.52
CA VAL A 11 5.62 -10.75 -8.49
C VAL A 11 5.59 -10.14 -7.10
N ALA A 12 5.41 -10.96 -6.06
CA ALA A 12 5.41 -10.51 -4.67
C ALA A 12 6.75 -9.89 -4.25
N GLY A 13 7.85 -10.53 -4.63
CA GLY A 13 9.21 -10.06 -4.35
C GLY A 13 9.54 -8.74 -5.05
N ILE A 14 9.14 -8.55 -6.31
CA ILE A 14 9.37 -7.27 -7.02
C ILE A 14 8.46 -6.18 -6.44
N ALA A 15 7.20 -6.50 -6.14
CA ALA A 15 6.26 -5.55 -5.56
C ALA A 15 6.75 -5.01 -4.21
N ILE A 16 7.28 -5.85 -3.31
CA ILE A 16 7.81 -5.37 -2.02
C ILE A 16 9.09 -4.52 -2.18
N LEU A 17 9.81 -4.63 -3.31
CA LEU A 17 10.98 -3.79 -3.58
C LEU A 17 10.62 -2.38 -4.03
N ASP A 18 9.35 -2.09 -4.33
CA ASP A 18 8.89 -0.79 -4.85
C ASP A 18 9.25 0.39 -3.95
N GLU A 19 8.86 0.34 -2.68
CA GLU A 19 9.17 1.38 -1.69
C GLU A 19 10.66 1.45 -1.32
N ARG A 20 11.46 0.45 -1.70
CA ARG A 20 12.85 0.27 -1.23
C ARG A 20 13.88 0.65 -2.29
N ILE A 21 13.66 0.22 -3.53
CA ILE A 21 14.60 0.39 -4.65
C ILE A 21 14.02 1.34 -5.70
N PHE A 22 12.73 1.22 -6.02
CA PHE A 22 12.14 1.89 -7.19
C PHE A 22 11.62 3.30 -6.91
N GLY A 23 11.62 3.74 -5.65
CA GLY A 23 11.23 5.11 -5.28
C GLY A 23 9.71 5.33 -5.30
N VAL A 24 8.93 4.29 -4.97
CA VAL A 24 7.46 4.31 -4.84
C VAL A 24 6.76 4.54 -6.19
N VAL A 25 6.83 3.55 -7.08
CA VAL A 25 6.13 3.53 -8.37
C VAL A 25 4.68 3.04 -8.21
N LEU A 26 4.27 2.65 -7.00
CA LEU A 26 2.96 2.11 -6.63
C LEU A 26 2.72 0.68 -7.18
N LEU A 27 3.78 -0.10 -7.40
CA LEU A 27 3.68 -1.51 -7.82
C LEU A 27 3.15 -2.42 -6.71
N GLU A 28 3.34 -2.04 -5.45
CA GLU A 28 2.83 -2.76 -4.29
C GLU A 28 1.31 -2.64 -4.10
N ARG A 29 0.64 -1.77 -4.87
CA ARG A 29 -0.80 -1.55 -4.74
C ARG A 29 -1.58 -2.80 -5.17
N PRO A 30 -2.55 -3.28 -4.35
CA PRO A 30 -3.37 -4.45 -4.66
C PRO A 30 -3.99 -4.46 -6.06
N LEU A 31 -4.34 -3.30 -6.63
CA LEU A 31 -4.85 -3.21 -8.00
C LEU A 31 -3.84 -3.72 -9.05
N VAL A 32 -2.58 -3.28 -8.96
CA VAL A 32 -1.50 -3.67 -9.88
C VAL A 32 -1.12 -5.13 -9.64
N ILE A 33 -0.98 -5.51 -8.36
CA ILE A 33 -0.70 -6.89 -7.97
C ILE A 33 -1.77 -7.84 -8.48
N GLY A 34 -3.05 -7.52 -8.28
CA GLY A 34 -4.16 -8.38 -8.70
C GLY A 34 -4.17 -8.61 -10.21
N MET A 35 -3.85 -7.57 -10.99
CA MET A 35 -3.66 -7.69 -12.44
C MET A 35 -2.49 -8.63 -12.79
N LEU A 36 -1.32 -8.47 -12.14
CA LEU A 36 -0.15 -9.32 -12.40
C LEU A 36 -0.40 -10.78 -12.01
N VAL A 37 -1.07 -11.01 -10.88
CA VAL A 37 -1.48 -12.35 -10.44
C VAL A 37 -2.45 -12.98 -11.43
N GLY A 38 -3.46 -12.22 -11.87
CA GLY A 38 -4.41 -12.66 -12.90
C GLY A 38 -3.73 -13.00 -14.22
N LEU A 39 -2.70 -12.23 -14.62
CA LEU A 39 -1.90 -12.51 -15.81
C LEU A 39 -1.13 -13.83 -15.67
N VAL A 40 -0.50 -14.08 -14.52
CA VAL A 40 0.24 -15.33 -14.26
C VAL A 40 -0.69 -16.54 -14.22
N LEU A 41 -1.92 -16.37 -13.71
CA LEU A 41 -2.90 -17.45 -13.60
C LEU A 41 -3.81 -17.61 -14.83
N GLY A 42 -3.75 -16.69 -15.79
CA GLY A 42 -4.55 -16.72 -17.02
C GLY A 42 -5.97 -16.13 -16.91
N ASP A 43 -6.32 -15.50 -15.78
CA ASP A 43 -7.60 -14.80 -15.58
C ASP A 43 -7.36 -13.36 -15.09
N VAL A 44 -7.02 -12.50 -16.06
CA VAL A 44 -6.77 -11.07 -15.81
C VAL A 44 -8.02 -10.35 -15.33
N LYS A 45 -9.21 -10.73 -15.82
CA LYS A 45 -10.46 -10.05 -15.46
C LYS A 45 -10.77 -10.25 -13.99
N SER A 46 -10.72 -11.48 -13.51
CA SER A 46 -10.92 -11.77 -12.08
C SER A 46 -9.81 -11.14 -11.24
N GLY A 47 -8.56 -11.18 -11.71
CA GLY A 47 -7.43 -10.53 -11.04
C GLY A 47 -7.62 -9.03 -10.83
N ILE A 48 -8.06 -8.30 -11.84
CA ILE A 48 -8.34 -6.85 -11.73
C ILE A 48 -9.52 -6.59 -10.79
N ILE A 49 -10.60 -7.36 -10.89
CA ILE A 49 -11.79 -7.18 -10.03
C ILE A 49 -11.40 -7.41 -8.56
N ILE A 50 -10.68 -8.50 -8.27
CA ILE A 50 -10.23 -8.81 -6.91
C ILE A 50 -9.23 -7.75 -6.42
N GLY A 51 -8.26 -7.37 -7.24
CA GLY A 51 -7.27 -6.33 -6.93
C GLY A 51 -7.93 -5.00 -6.60
N ALA A 52 -8.92 -4.56 -7.39
CA ALA A 52 -9.68 -3.34 -7.13
C ALA A 52 -10.46 -3.40 -5.81
N GLN A 53 -11.04 -4.55 -5.47
CA GLN A 53 -11.76 -4.71 -4.20
C GLN A 53 -10.82 -4.69 -3.01
N LEU A 54 -9.65 -5.35 -3.12
CA LEU A 54 -8.61 -5.25 -2.11
C LEU A 54 -8.15 -3.80 -1.97
N GLU A 55 -7.84 -3.10 -3.07
CA GLU A 55 -7.39 -1.71 -3.07
C GLU A 55 -8.29 -0.81 -2.21
N LEU A 56 -9.62 -0.96 -2.32
CA LEU A 56 -10.58 -0.19 -1.53
C LEU A 56 -10.44 -0.36 -0.01
N ILE A 57 -9.97 -1.52 0.45
CA ILE A 57 -9.73 -1.80 1.88
C ILE A 57 -8.42 -1.17 2.34
N TRP A 58 -7.41 -1.23 1.48
CA TRP A 58 -6.06 -0.77 1.78
C TRP A 58 -5.87 0.74 1.54
N MET A 59 -6.83 1.40 0.90
CA MET A 59 -6.75 2.81 0.52
C MET A 59 -6.51 3.76 1.70
N GLY A 60 -7.06 3.43 2.87
CA GLY A 60 -6.91 4.22 4.11
C GLY A 60 -5.74 3.81 5.00
N ILE A 61 -4.97 2.80 4.62
CA ILE A 61 -3.87 2.26 5.40
C ILE A 61 -2.55 2.79 4.82
N ALA A 62 -1.91 3.69 5.57
CA ALA A 62 -0.57 4.19 5.27
C ALA A 62 0.32 4.05 6.52
N GLY A 63 1.58 3.67 6.31
CA GLY A 63 2.56 3.65 7.40
C GLY A 63 2.98 5.08 7.75
N ILE A 64 2.67 5.53 8.96
CA ILE A 64 3.07 6.85 9.45
C ILE A 64 4.15 6.66 10.51
N GLY A 65 5.33 7.21 10.25
CA GLY A 65 6.48 7.13 11.14
C GLY A 65 7.00 5.70 11.32
N ALA A 66 7.11 5.24 12.57
CA ALA A 66 7.59 3.91 12.89
C ALA A 66 6.50 2.82 12.83
N SER A 67 5.23 3.18 12.58
CA SER A 67 4.15 2.20 12.44
C SER A 67 4.33 1.43 11.14
N THR A 68 4.42 0.11 11.25
CA THR A 68 4.39 -0.77 10.08
C THR A 68 2.92 -1.14 9.82
N PRO A 69 2.32 -0.75 8.69
CA PRO A 69 1.01 -1.24 8.34
C PRO A 69 1.06 -2.73 7.99
N PRO A 70 -0.09 -3.42 7.94
CA PRO A 70 -0.13 -4.80 7.44
C PRO A 70 0.41 -4.90 6.01
N ASP A 71 1.02 -6.04 5.67
CA ASP A 71 1.74 -6.21 4.40
C ASP A 71 0.77 -6.44 3.24
N VAL A 72 0.44 -5.34 2.55
CA VAL A 72 -0.50 -5.30 1.43
C VAL A 72 -0.07 -6.21 0.27
N VAL A 73 1.25 -6.41 0.09
CA VAL A 73 1.81 -7.12 -1.05
C VAL A 73 1.53 -8.61 -0.95
N THR A 74 1.96 -9.23 0.16
CA THR A 74 1.76 -10.67 0.35
C THR A 74 0.28 -11.02 0.47
N GLY A 75 -0.49 -10.18 1.20
CA GLY A 75 -1.95 -10.34 1.30
C GLY A 75 -2.65 -10.21 -0.05
N GLY A 76 -2.23 -9.24 -0.87
CA GLY A 76 -2.76 -9.03 -2.22
C GLY A 76 -2.45 -10.16 -3.19
N VAL A 77 -1.20 -10.64 -3.20
CA VAL A 77 -0.78 -11.75 -4.07
C VAL A 77 -1.49 -13.04 -3.71
N LEU A 78 -1.41 -13.46 -2.44
CA LEU A 78 -1.97 -14.73 -2.01
C LEU A 78 -3.50 -14.70 -1.96
N GLY A 79 -4.11 -13.60 -1.51
CA GLY A 79 -5.56 -13.43 -1.52
C GLY A 79 -6.12 -13.53 -2.94
N THR A 80 -5.51 -12.84 -3.91
CA THR A 80 -5.93 -12.91 -5.32
C THR A 80 -5.68 -14.29 -5.92
N ALA A 81 -4.51 -14.87 -5.67
CA ALA A 81 -4.16 -16.17 -6.23
C ALA A 81 -5.09 -17.28 -5.74
N PHE A 82 -5.36 -17.34 -4.43
CA PHE A 82 -6.26 -18.35 -3.87
C PHE A 82 -7.72 -18.14 -4.28
N ALA A 83 -8.17 -16.90 -4.43
CA ALA A 83 -9.51 -16.61 -4.95
C ALA A 83 -9.71 -17.11 -6.39
N ILE A 84 -8.70 -16.91 -7.25
CA ILE A 84 -8.73 -17.41 -8.64
C ILE A 84 -8.62 -18.94 -8.66
N LEU A 85 -7.66 -19.52 -7.92
CA LEU A 85 -7.43 -20.97 -7.90
C LEU A 85 -8.58 -21.77 -7.30
N SER A 86 -9.26 -21.23 -6.28
CA SER A 86 -10.42 -21.87 -5.65
C SER A 86 -11.73 -21.65 -6.41
N GLY A 87 -11.79 -20.68 -7.34
CA GLY A 87 -13.02 -20.33 -8.06
C GLY A 87 -14.10 -19.63 -7.21
N HIS A 88 -13.78 -19.22 -5.99
CA HIS A 88 -14.73 -18.60 -5.05
C HIS A 88 -14.70 -17.06 -5.06
N GLY A 89 -13.88 -16.45 -5.92
CA GLY A 89 -13.93 -15.02 -6.23
C GLY A 89 -13.55 -14.11 -5.06
N VAL A 90 -14.12 -12.89 -5.05
CA VAL A 90 -13.70 -11.78 -4.17
C VAL A 90 -13.83 -12.11 -2.69
N ALA A 91 -14.90 -12.80 -2.27
CA ALA A 91 -15.15 -13.05 -0.84
C ALA A 91 -14.01 -13.81 -0.16
N VAL A 92 -13.45 -14.82 -0.84
CA VAL A 92 -12.29 -15.57 -0.36
C VAL A 92 -11.02 -14.70 -0.34
N ALA A 93 -10.84 -13.85 -1.35
CA ALA A 93 -9.71 -12.92 -1.35
C ALA A 93 -9.74 -12.01 -0.12
N LEU A 94 -10.90 -11.44 0.20
CA LEU A 94 -11.07 -10.56 1.36
C LEU A 94 -10.87 -11.31 2.68
N ALA A 95 -11.37 -12.55 2.77
CA ALA A 95 -11.22 -13.42 3.92
C ALA A 95 -9.75 -13.68 4.30
N LEU A 96 -8.95 -13.96 3.27
CA LEU A 96 -7.59 -14.45 3.42
C LEU A 96 -6.58 -13.30 3.43
N ALA A 97 -6.84 -12.22 2.71
CA ALA A 97 -5.87 -11.13 2.53
C ALA A 97 -5.45 -10.49 3.86
N VAL A 98 -6.39 -10.18 4.75
CA VAL A 98 -6.09 -9.48 6.02
C VAL A 98 -5.26 -10.37 6.97
N PRO A 99 -5.67 -11.61 7.29
CA PRO A 99 -4.85 -12.48 8.14
C PRO A 99 -3.46 -12.76 7.57
N ILE A 100 -3.38 -13.02 6.26
CA ILE A 100 -2.10 -13.27 5.59
C ILE A 100 -1.20 -12.03 5.68
N ALA A 101 -1.74 -10.84 5.45
CA ALA A 101 -0.97 -9.61 5.51
C ALA A 101 -0.44 -9.29 6.91
N VAL A 102 -1.19 -9.60 7.98
CA VAL A 102 -0.72 -9.43 9.36
C VAL A 102 0.41 -10.42 9.68
N LEU A 103 0.32 -11.66 9.20
CA LEU A 103 1.40 -12.64 9.35
C LEU A 103 2.66 -12.23 8.57
N ALA A 104 2.48 -11.77 7.34
CA ALA A 104 3.57 -11.29 6.50
C ALA A 104 4.20 -10.00 7.06
N GLN A 105 3.40 -9.11 7.64
CA GLN A 105 3.89 -7.93 8.38
C GLN A 105 4.83 -8.33 9.52
N SER A 106 4.50 -9.39 10.26
CA SER A 106 5.35 -9.88 11.36
C SER A 106 6.72 -10.36 10.86
N LEU A 107 6.76 -11.03 9.70
CA LEU A 107 8.00 -11.38 9.00
C LEU A 107 8.76 -10.12 8.55
N GLY A 108 8.05 -9.12 8.02
CA GLY A 108 8.64 -7.84 7.63
C GLY A 108 9.30 -7.11 8.81
N VAL A 109 8.70 -7.15 10.00
CA VAL A 109 9.29 -6.60 11.22
C VAL A 109 10.57 -7.35 11.61
N LEU A 110 10.56 -8.69 11.55
CA LEU A 110 11.76 -9.50 11.81
C LEU A 110 12.92 -9.13 10.86
N VAL A 111 12.61 -8.94 9.57
CA VAL A 111 13.61 -8.49 8.58
C VAL A 111 14.15 -7.11 8.92
N ARG A 112 13.33 -6.16 9.40
CA ARG A 112 13.81 -4.85 9.86
C ARG A 112 14.77 -4.96 11.06
N VAL A 113 14.50 -5.86 12.00
CA VAL A 113 15.39 -6.13 13.13
C VAL A 113 16.73 -6.67 12.63
N ILE A 114 16.72 -7.64 11.71
CA ILE A 114 17.94 -8.19 11.11
C ILE A 114 18.70 -7.11 10.32
N ASN A 115 18.00 -6.27 9.57
CA ASN A 115 18.60 -5.19 8.78
C ASN A 115 19.33 -4.15 9.64
N SER A 116 18.89 -3.97 10.90
CA SER A 116 19.58 -3.11 11.85
C SER A 116 21.02 -3.58 12.11
N TYR A 117 21.29 -4.89 12.07
CA TYR A 117 22.66 -5.41 12.17
C TYR A 117 23.55 -5.00 10.99
N PHE A 118 23.01 -5.09 9.76
CA PHE A 118 23.74 -4.69 8.55
C PHE A 118 24.01 -3.18 8.51
N LEU A 119 23.11 -2.36 9.07
CA LEU A 119 23.31 -0.93 9.22
C LEU A 119 24.54 -0.60 10.09
N HIS A 120 24.64 -1.20 11.29
CA HIS A 120 25.80 -1.00 12.16
C HIS A 120 27.11 -1.48 11.52
N ARG A 121 27.06 -2.52 10.67
CA ARG A 121 28.22 -2.96 9.88
C ARG A 121 28.59 -1.96 8.79
N ALA A 122 27.61 -1.34 8.14
CA ALA A 122 27.86 -0.27 7.17
C ALA A 122 28.61 0.90 7.81
N ASP A 123 28.24 1.29 9.04
CA ASP A 123 28.94 2.36 9.78
C ASP A 123 30.42 2.03 10.03
N GLN A 124 30.74 0.76 10.32
CA GLN A 124 32.14 0.31 10.50
C GLN A 124 32.94 0.41 9.18
N TYR A 125 32.33 0.05 8.05
CA TYR A 125 32.97 0.19 6.74
C TYR A 125 33.10 1.66 6.30
N ALA A 126 32.15 2.52 6.70
CA ALA A 126 32.22 3.96 6.45
C ALA A 126 33.42 4.60 7.17
N LYS A 127 33.68 4.21 8.43
CA LYS A 127 34.85 4.70 9.20
C LYS A 127 36.20 4.36 8.56
N THR A 128 36.26 3.29 7.78
CA THR A 128 37.48 2.84 7.08
C THR A 128 37.54 3.31 5.62
N ALA A 129 36.64 4.22 5.21
CA ALA A 129 36.50 4.69 3.84
C ALA A 129 36.34 3.56 2.79
N ASN A 130 35.79 2.41 3.21
CA ASN A 130 35.58 1.27 2.32
C ASN A 130 34.21 1.36 1.62
N PHE A 131 34.18 2.08 0.50
CA PHE A 131 32.97 2.29 -0.30
C PHE A 131 32.31 0.97 -0.79
N ARG A 132 33.12 -0.05 -1.12
CA ARG A 132 32.59 -1.36 -1.55
C ARG A 132 31.88 -2.08 -0.41
N GLY A 133 32.44 -2.02 0.80
CA GLY A 133 31.83 -2.59 2.00
C GLY A 133 30.49 -1.92 2.33
N VAL A 134 30.43 -0.60 2.29
CA VAL A 134 29.19 0.17 2.51
C VAL A 134 28.13 -0.20 1.45
N THR A 135 28.51 -0.22 0.17
CA THR A 135 27.60 -0.56 -0.93
C THR A 135 27.00 -1.96 -0.75
N LEU A 136 27.81 -2.96 -0.40
CA LEU A 136 27.33 -4.32 -0.16
C LEU A 136 26.34 -4.37 1.01
N MET A 137 26.64 -3.68 2.12
CA MET A 137 25.75 -3.64 3.28
C MET A 137 24.44 -2.90 3.00
N MET A 138 24.40 -2.02 2.01
CA MET A 138 23.15 -1.38 1.54
C MET A 138 22.31 -2.28 0.63
N TRP A 139 22.93 -3.17 -0.15
CA TRP A 139 22.21 -4.07 -1.08
C TRP A 139 21.69 -5.37 -0.44
N ILE A 140 22.25 -5.80 0.70
CA ILE A 140 21.76 -6.99 1.43
C ILE A 140 20.33 -6.82 1.96
N PRO A 141 19.95 -5.70 2.62
CA PRO A 141 18.61 -5.51 3.19
C PRO A 141 17.46 -5.62 2.17
N PRO A 142 17.52 -5.00 0.97
CA PRO A 142 16.49 -5.20 -0.04
C PRO A 142 16.36 -6.66 -0.49
N ILE A 143 17.48 -7.36 -0.68
CA ILE A 143 17.47 -8.79 -1.03
C ILE A 143 16.79 -9.62 0.07
N LEU A 144 17.05 -9.30 1.35
CA LEU A 144 16.41 -10.00 2.46
C LEU A 144 14.89 -9.78 2.48
N PHE A 145 14.43 -8.55 2.18
CA PHE A 145 13.00 -8.27 2.01
C PHE A 145 12.39 -9.05 0.85
N PHE A 146 13.06 -9.09 -0.31
CA PHE A 146 12.63 -9.90 -1.45
C PHE A 146 12.43 -11.36 -1.02
N LEU A 147 13.43 -11.96 -0.35
CA LEU A 147 13.34 -13.35 0.11
C LEU A 147 12.24 -13.55 1.14
N SER A 148 12.03 -12.59 2.05
CA SER A 148 11.03 -12.70 3.11
C SER A 148 9.59 -12.74 2.61
N VAL A 149 9.33 -12.21 1.41
CA VAL A 149 8.02 -12.26 0.75
C VAL A 149 7.98 -13.39 -0.27
N PHE A 150 9.04 -13.52 -1.08
CA PHE A 150 9.15 -14.58 -2.09
C PHE A 150 8.98 -15.98 -1.48
N ILE A 151 9.69 -16.31 -0.40
CA ILE A 151 9.70 -17.67 0.15
C ILE A 151 8.32 -18.05 0.70
N PRO A 152 7.66 -17.24 1.56
CA PRO A 152 6.31 -17.56 2.02
C PRO A 152 5.29 -17.62 0.90
N THR A 153 5.33 -16.68 -0.06
CA THR A 153 4.40 -16.71 -1.20
C THR A 153 4.60 -17.96 -2.07
N PHE A 154 5.84 -18.28 -2.39
CA PHE A 154 6.20 -19.46 -3.17
C PHE A 154 5.72 -20.73 -2.48
N LEU A 155 6.04 -20.91 -1.19
CA LEU A 155 5.62 -22.08 -0.42
C LEU A 155 4.09 -22.16 -0.29
N ALA A 156 3.42 -21.04 -0.03
CA ALA A 156 1.97 -21.00 0.10
C ALA A 156 1.25 -21.42 -1.20
N ILE A 157 1.73 -20.99 -2.36
CA ILE A 157 1.15 -21.40 -3.66
C ILE A 157 1.50 -22.86 -4.01
N LEU A 158 2.71 -23.30 -3.67
CA LEU A 158 3.16 -24.67 -3.97
C LEU A 158 2.42 -25.70 -3.13
N VAL A 159 2.16 -25.39 -1.86
CA VAL A 159 1.31 -26.18 -0.96
C VAL A 159 -0.17 -26.03 -1.31
N GLY A 160 -0.59 -24.87 -1.82
CA GLY A 160 -1.98 -24.43 -1.72
C GLY A 160 -2.67 -24.13 -3.05
N ALA A 161 -3.31 -25.15 -3.63
CA ALA A 161 -4.60 -24.95 -4.29
C ALA A 161 -5.62 -25.93 -3.71
N ASN A 162 -5.21 -27.19 -3.57
CA ASN A 162 -6.04 -28.26 -3.00
C ASN A 162 -6.27 -28.08 -1.49
N GLU A 163 -5.23 -27.78 -0.71
CA GLU A 163 -5.35 -27.56 0.74
C GLU A 163 -6.17 -26.31 1.06
N VAL A 164 -5.97 -25.23 0.29
CA VAL A 164 -6.73 -23.99 0.47
C VAL A 164 -8.19 -24.20 0.05
N SER A 165 -8.45 -24.94 -1.03
CA SER A 165 -9.82 -25.30 -1.43
C SER A 165 -10.49 -26.20 -0.38
N ALA A 166 -9.75 -27.14 0.22
CA ALA A 166 -10.27 -27.99 1.31
C ALA A 166 -10.60 -27.16 2.56
N LEU A 167 -9.73 -26.21 2.93
CA LEU A 167 -9.98 -25.27 4.03
C LEU A 167 -11.20 -24.40 3.76
N ILE A 168 -11.34 -23.85 2.56
CA ILE A 168 -12.50 -23.03 2.16
C ILE A 168 -13.78 -23.86 2.16
N ASN A 169 -13.74 -25.08 1.61
CA ASN A 169 -14.90 -25.98 1.59
C ASN A 169 -15.31 -26.47 2.99
N ALA A 170 -14.40 -26.42 3.96
CA ALA A 170 -14.72 -26.68 5.37
C ALA A 170 -15.43 -25.49 6.04
N ILE A 171 -15.36 -24.28 5.47
CA ILE A 171 -16.08 -23.12 6.00
C ILE A 171 -17.57 -23.23 5.61
N PRO A 172 -18.51 -23.17 6.57
CA PRO A 172 -19.93 -23.17 6.30
C PRO A 172 -20.33 -22.03 5.36
N LYS A 173 -21.24 -22.31 4.42
CA LYS A 173 -21.74 -21.31 3.44
C LYS A 173 -22.26 -20.03 4.12
N THR A 174 -22.97 -20.16 5.24
CA THR A 174 -23.46 -19.01 6.02
C THR A 174 -22.35 -18.04 6.44
N ILE A 175 -21.15 -18.55 6.73
CA ILE A 175 -20.00 -17.71 7.09
C ILE A 175 -19.41 -17.05 5.85
N LEU A 176 -19.28 -17.77 4.73
CA LEU A 176 -18.81 -17.21 3.46
C LEU A 176 -19.76 -16.12 2.93
N ASP A 177 -21.07 -16.34 3.02
CA ASP A 177 -22.10 -15.37 2.65
C ASP A 177 -22.06 -14.15 3.57
N GLY A 178 -21.95 -14.36 4.88
CA GLY A 178 -21.80 -13.28 5.86
C GLY A 178 -20.53 -12.45 5.62
N LEU A 179 -19.43 -13.11 5.25
CA LEU A 179 -18.18 -12.44 4.90
C LEU A 179 -18.27 -11.68 3.57
N THR A 180 -19.08 -12.16 2.62
CA THR A 180 -19.37 -11.43 1.38
C THR A 180 -20.11 -10.12 1.69
N VAL A 181 -21.11 -10.17 2.57
CA VAL A 181 -21.83 -8.96 3.00
C VAL A 181 -20.91 -7.99 3.75
N ALA A 182 -20.08 -8.50 4.67
CA ALA A 182 -19.07 -7.68 5.37
C ALA A 182 -18.02 -7.12 4.40
N GLY A 183 -17.64 -7.90 3.39
CA GLY A 183 -16.77 -7.52 2.27
C GLY A 183 -17.23 -6.26 1.56
N ASN A 184 -18.53 -6.15 1.31
CA ASN A 184 -19.12 -4.98 0.65
C ASN A 184 -19.11 -3.72 1.53
N LEU A 185 -18.93 -3.86 2.85
CA LEU A 185 -18.81 -2.73 3.79
C LEU A 185 -17.35 -2.28 4.00
N LEU A 186 -16.37 -3.14 3.71
CA LEU A 186 -14.95 -2.83 3.89
C LEU A 186 -14.47 -1.59 3.10
N PRO A 187 -14.92 -1.33 1.85
CA PRO A 187 -14.62 -0.07 1.16
C PRO A 187 -15.05 1.18 1.94
N ALA A 188 -16.16 1.12 2.67
CA ALA A 188 -16.61 2.26 3.48
C ALA A 188 -15.64 2.57 4.61
N ILE A 189 -14.98 1.56 5.17
CA ILE A 189 -13.94 1.73 6.20
C ILE A 189 -12.70 2.40 5.59
N GLY A 190 -12.28 1.98 4.39
CA GLY A 190 -11.17 2.61 3.67
C GLY A 190 -11.42 4.09 3.41
N PHE A 191 -12.61 4.44 2.92
CA PHE A 191 -13.01 5.84 2.73
C PHE A 191 -13.13 6.60 4.06
N ALA A 192 -13.60 5.97 5.14
CA ALA A 192 -13.69 6.60 6.45
C ALA A 192 -12.31 6.96 7.00
N LEU A 193 -11.31 6.08 6.85
CA LEU A 193 -9.93 6.37 7.25
C LEU A 193 -9.32 7.52 6.45
N LEU A 194 -9.52 7.55 5.13
CA LEU A 194 -9.10 8.67 4.29
C LEU A 194 -9.79 9.98 4.67
N LEU A 195 -11.10 9.91 4.94
CA LEU A 195 -11.88 11.06 5.37
C LEU A 195 -11.37 11.56 6.71
N ASP A 196 -11.11 10.69 7.68
CA ASP A 196 -10.59 11.08 9.00
C ASP A 196 -9.26 11.84 8.89
N MET A 197 -8.38 11.46 7.96
CA MET A 197 -7.12 12.18 7.70
C MET A 197 -7.32 13.57 7.07
N LEU A 198 -8.37 13.76 6.27
CA LEU A 198 -8.62 14.99 5.50
C LEU A 198 -9.68 15.91 6.11
N PHE A 199 -10.52 15.38 6.99
CA PHE A 199 -11.73 16.05 7.43
C PHE A 199 -11.42 17.09 8.49
N THR A 200 -11.83 18.32 8.21
CA THR A 200 -11.86 19.41 9.18
C THR A 200 -13.21 20.10 9.11
N LYS A 201 -13.61 20.78 10.20
CA LYS A 201 -14.88 21.53 10.22
C LYS A 201 -15.03 22.50 9.05
N LYS A 202 -13.91 23.07 8.57
CA LYS A 202 -13.88 23.97 7.41
C LYS A 202 -14.09 23.23 6.09
N MET A 203 -13.51 22.03 5.96
CA MET A 203 -13.62 21.22 4.74
C MET A 203 -14.92 20.42 4.63
N ALA A 204 -15.67 20.27 5.73
CA ALA A 204 -16.92 19.51 5.79
C ALA A 204 -17.95 19.93 4.74
N VAL A 205 -18.04 21.24 4.44
CA VAL A 205 -18.98 21.77 3.43
C VAL A 205 -18.65 21.22 2.03
N TYR A 206 -17.37 21.15 1.67
CA TYR A 206 -16.94 20.62 0.37
C TYR A 206 -17.19 19.11 0.26
N PHE A 207 -17.01 18.37 1.36
CA PHE A 207 -17.35 16.95 1.42
C PHE A 207 -18.84 16.71 1.16
N PHE A 208 -19.73 17.42 1.87
CA PHE A 208 -21.17 17.28 1.66
C PHE A 208 -21.63 17.74 0.28
N LEU A 209 -20.98 18.76 -0.30
CA LEU A 209 -21.25 19.21 -1.66
C LEU A 209 -20.93 18.10 -2.69
N GLY A 210 -19.76 17.47 -2.56
CA GLY A 210 -19.40 16.31 -3.38
C GLY A 210 -20.34 15.12 -3.19
N PHE A 211 -20.77 14.85 -1.94
CA PHE A 211 -21.74 13.79 -1.63
C PHE A 211 -23.10 14.04 -2.29
N LEU A 212 -23.63 15.26 -2.22
CA LEU A 212 -24.88 15.63 -2.87
C LEU A 212 -24.78 15.53 -4.40
N ALA A 213 -23.64 15.94 -4.97
CA ALA A 213 -23.37 15.78 -6.40
C ALA A 213 -23.33 14.30 -6.83
N ALA A 214 -22.71 13.42 -6.04
CA ALA A 214 -22.72 11.99 -6.29
C ALA A 214 -24.14 11.38 -6.16
N SER A 215 -24.87 11.72 -5.10
CA SER A 215 -26.15 11.08 -4.76
C SER A 215 -27.31 11.55 -5.64
N TYR A 216 -27.44 12.86 -5.86
CA TYR A 216 -28.58 13.45 -6.57
C TYR A 216 -28.31 13.71 -8.04
N LEU A 217 -27.11 14.20 -8.39
CA LEU A 217 -26.76 14.48 -9.78
C LEU A 217 -26.22 13.23 -10.51
N LYS A 218 -25.95 12.14 -9.79
CA LYS A 218 -25.40 10.88 -10.33
C LYS A 218 -24.14 11.10 -11.19
N LEU A 219 -23.33 12.11 -10.82
CA LEU A 219 -22.06 12.38 -11.48
C LEU A 219 -21.07 11.26 -11.17
N ASP A 220 -20.25 10.91 -12.16
CA ASP A 220 -19.18 9.94 -11.95
C ASP A 220 -18.05 10.55 -11.09
N ILE A 221 -17.24 9.67 -10.50
CA ILE A 221 -16.14 10.06 -9.61
C ILE A 221 -15.18 11.02 -10.34
N THR A 222 -14.94 10.79 -11.63
CA THR A 222 -14.09 11.62 -12.48
C THR A 222 -14.65 13.04 -12.65
N ALA A 223 -15.95 13.22 -12.95
CA ALA A 223 -16.53 14.55 -13.02
C ALA A 223 -16.46 15.28 -11.67
N ILE A 224 -16.77 14.60 -10.57
CA ILE A 224 -16.72 15.20 -9.22
C ILE A 224 -15.28 15.65 -8.90
N ALA A 225 -14.27 14.86 -9.25
CA ALA A 225 -12.87 15.22 -9.06
C ALA A 225 -12.46 16.46 -9.89
N LEU A 226 -12.92 16.55 -11.14
CA LEU A 226 -12.67 17.71 -12.00
C LEU A 226 -13.32 18.98 -11.44
N PHE A 227 -14.59 18.91 -11.03
CA PHE A 227 -15.27 20.04 -10.38
C PHE A 227 -14.57 20.45 -9.08
N GLY A 228 -14.17 19.48 -8.25
CA GLY A 228 -13.41 19.73 -7.03
C GLY A 228 -12.07 20.41 -7.29
N THR A 229 -11.37 20.01 -8.36
CA THR A 229 -10.10 20.63 -8.77
C THR A 229 -10.31 22.09 -9.20
N CYS A 230 -11.31 22.37 -10.03
CA CYS A 230 -11.67 23.74 -10.41
C CYS A 230 -11.99 24.61 -9.18
N LEU A 231 -12.78 24.07 -8.25
CA LEU A 231 -13.13 24.76 -7.01
C LEU A 231 -11.89 25.06 -6.14
N ALA A 232 -11.00 24.09 -6.00
CA ALA A 232 -9.76 24.25 -5.24
C ALA A 232 -8.86 25.35 -5.84
N ILE A 233 -8.74 25.41 -7.17
CA ILE A 233 -7.98 26.46 -7.86
C ILE A 233 -8.61 27.84 -7.63
N ILE A 234 -9.93 27.95 -7.72
CA ILE A 234 -10.65 29.22 -7.47
C ILE A 234 -10.40 29.70 -6.04
N ILE A 235 -10.53 28.82 -5.05
CA ILE A 235 -10.30 29.14 -3.64
C ILE A 235 -8.85 29.59 -3.43
N TYR A 236 -7.88 28.88 -4.00
CA TYR A 236 -6.46 29.24 -3.90
C TYR A 236 -6.18 30.64 -4.47
N VAL A 237 -6.72 30.95 -5.66
CA VAL A 237 -6.52 32.27 -6.29
C VAL A 237 -7.17 33.40 -5.48
N ILE A 238 -8.33 33.16 -4.88
CA ILE A 238 -9.03 34.17 -4.07
C ILE A 238 -8.28 34.41 -2.74
N LEU A 239 -7.89 33.34 -2.04
CA LEU A 239 -7.19 33.45 -0.75
C LEU A 239 -5.80 34.10 -0.90
N ASN A 240 -5.04 33.77 -1.95
CA ASN A 240 -3.73 34.39 -2.20
C ASN A 240 -3.82 35.84 -2.70
N ARG A 241 -5.02 36.33 -3.04
CA ARG A 241 -5.22 37.71 -3.48
C ARG A 241 -5.22 38.70 -2.32
N ASP A 242 -5.56 38.22 -1.12
CA ASP A 242 -5.67 39.05 0.10
C ASP A 242 -4.33 39.26 0.82
N ASP A 243 -3.28 38.49 0.47
CA ASP A 243 -1.92 38.61 1.06
C ASP A 243 -1.05 39.70 0.39
N HIS A 244 -1.60 40.52 -0.50
CA HIS A 244 -0.91 41.70 -1.05
C HIS A 244 -0.98 42.91 -0.10
N THR A 245 -0.49 42.75 1.13
CA THR A 245 0.06 43.90 1.87
C THR A 245 1.52 44.03 1.42
N PRO A 246 2.00 45.18 0.93
CA PRO A 246 3.34 45.27 0.35
C PRO A 246 4.38 45.18 1.46
N ALA A 247 4.91 43.97 1.70
CA ALA A 247 6.11 43.79 2.51
C ALA A 247 7.34 44.23 1.69
N PHE A 248 7.52 45.54 1.54
CA PHE A 248 8.84 46.11 1.29
C PHE A 248 9.48 46.39 2.65
N GLU A 249 10.02 45.36 3.27
CA GLU A 249 11.10 45.52 4.23
C GLU A 249 12.17 44.49 3.86
N GLN A 250 13.21 44.99 3.22
CA GLN A 250 14.41 44.22 2.88
C GLN A 250 14.98 43.67 4.20
N VAL A 251 14.78 42.39 4.45
CA VAL A 251 15.63 41.66 5.40
C VAL A 251 17.01 41.62 4.77
N THR A 252 17.90 42.46 5.29
CA THR A 252 19.32 42.47 4.98
C THR A 252 19.88 41.08 5.17
N ASP A 253 20.47 40.57 4.09
CA ASP A 253 21.29 39.37 4.03
C ASP A 253 22.47 39.50 5.00
N ASN A 254 22.30 38.95 6.20
CA ASN A 254 23.40 38.70 7.14
C ASN A 254 23.56 37.18 7.28
N LEU A 255 23.88 36.49 6.18
CA LEU A 255 24.50 35.17 6.23
C LEU A 255 26.00 35.32 6.50
N THR A 256 26.34 35.79 7.69
CA THR A 256 27.67 35.57 8.28
C THR A 256 27.56 35.72 9.79
N GLU A 257 28.10 34.71 10.49
CA GLU A 257 28.30 34.64 11.95
C GLU A 257 27.06 34.26 12.79
N GLY A 258 26.77 32.97 12.82
CA GLY A 258 26.17 32.31 13.98
C GLY A 258 27.19 31.31 14.53
N GLU A 259 27.92 31.72 15.57
CA GLU A 259 28.77 30.87 16.38
C GLU A 259 27.98 29.64 16.85
N ILE A 260 28.58 28.46 16.70
CA ILE A 260 28.10 27.24 17.33
C ILE A 260 28.66 27.25 18.75
N ASP A 261 27.83 27.66 19.69
CA ASP A 261 28.18 27.61 21.12
C ASP A 261 28.06 26.16 21.60
N PHE A 262 29.17 25.62 22.11
CA PHE A 262 29.26 24.32 22.78
C PHE A 262 29.69 24.56 24.22
N GLU A 263 28.72 24.90 25.06
CA GLU A 263 28.77 24.66 26.52
C GLU A 263 27.65 23.72 26.94
#